data_AF-A0A952WLH2-F1
#
_entry.id   AF-A0A952WLH2-F1
#
_cell.length_a   1.000
_cell.length_b   1.000
_cell.length_c   1.000
_cell.angle_alpha   90.00
_cell.angle_beta   90.00
_cell.angle_gamma   90.00
#
_symmetry.space_group_name_H-M   'P 1'
#
loop_
_entity.id
_entity.type
_entity.pdbx_description
1 polymer ?
#
loop_
_entity_poly.entity_id
_entity_poly.type
_entity_poly.pdbx_seq_one_letter_code
_entity_poly.pdbx_strand_id
1 'polypeptide(L)'
;MHRLVNFVAAITLLLGVMVVGGWQYERVVSGGKESTLRAAAIQLKREVDRRAAMVETAKSPEGWPKKIDPEWFGDDPPRNTWIEGTRPWIEIASADQLYLQDPVVRAVDSRVGADLAEFWYNPANGNVRARVPAGASDRETLAQYNRVNTTSLDSLFEAPKWRSARANDR
;
A
#
# COMPACT_ATOMS: atom_id res chain seq x y z
N MET A 1 -41.07 -32.05 -19.61
CA MET A 1 -40.43 -30.76 -19.92
C MET A 1 -40.37 -29.82 -18.72
N HIS A 2 -41.48 -29.54 -18.01
CA HIS A 2 -41.47 -28.63 -16.83
C HIS A 2 -40.45 -28.98 -15.73
N ARG A 3 -40.22 -30.27 -15.44
CA ARG A 3 -39.22 -30.69 -14.44
C ARG A 3 -37.77 -30.38 -14.84
N LEU A 4 -37.44 -30.45 -16.14
CA LEU A 4 -36.10 -30.13 -16.64
C LEU A 4 -35.85 -28.62 -16.61
N VAL A 5 -36.84 -27.83 -17.02
CA VAL A 5 -36.79 -26.36 -16.98
C VAL A 5 -36.63 -25.85 -15.55
N ASN A 6 -37.38 -26.41 -14.60
CA ASN A 6 -37.26 -26.04 -13.18
C ASN A 6 -35.90 -26.41 -12.60
N PHE A 7 -35.32 -27.55 -13.01
CA PHE A 7 -34.01 -27.97 -12.54
C PHE A 7 -32.90 -27.05 -13.06
N VAL A 8 -32.94 -26.69 -14.35
CA VAL A 8 -31.99 -25.72 -14.94
C VAL A 8 -32.13 -24.36 -14.26
N ALA A 9 -33.34 -23.85 -14.08
CA ALA A 9 -33.58 -22.56 -13.41
C ALA A 9 -33.05 -22.54 -11.97
N ALA A 10 -33.22 -23.62 -11.21
CA ALA A 10 -32.71 -23.73 -9.85
C ALA A 10 -31.17 -23.71 -9.81
N ILE A 11 -30.50 -24.39 -10.75
CA ILE A 11 -29.04 -24.37 -10.86
C ILE A 11 -28.53 -22.97 -11.21
N THR A 12 -29.17 -22.29 -12.18
CA THR A 12 -28.76 -20.94 -12.57
C THR A 12 -28.93 -19.95 -11.42
N LEU A 13 -30.01 -20.08 -10.63
CA LEU A 13 -30.23 -19.27 -9.44
C LEU A 13 -29.16 -19.53 -8.37
N LEU A 14 -28.83 -20.80 -8.11
CA LEU A 14 -27.80 -21.18 -7.13
C LEU A 14 -26.42 -20.68 -7.54
N LEU A 15 -26.06 -20.78 -8.82
CA LEU A 15 -24.81 -20.24 -9.34
C LEU A 15 -24.78 -18.70 -9.23
N GLY A 16 -25.90 -18.03 -9.53
CA GLY A 16 -26.03 -16.58 -9.34
C GLY A 16 -25.81 -16.16 -7.89
N VAL A 17 -26.44 -16.87 -6.94
CA VAL A 17 -26.27 -16.62 -5.50
C VAL A 17 -24.84 -16.89 -5.03
N MET A 18 -24.18 -17.94 -5.53
CA MET A 18 -22.78 -18.23 -5.20
C MET A 18 -21.82 -17.14 -5.70
N VAL A 19 -21.99 -16.66 -6.94
CA VAL A 19 -21.15 -15.60 -7.51
C VAL A 19 -21.34 -14.28 -6.75
N VAL A 20 -22.60 -13.88 -6.52
CA VAL A 20 -22.90 -12.64 -5.77
C VAL A 20 -22.45 -12.76 -4.32
N GLY A 21 -22.67 -13.91 -3.68
CA GLY A 21 -22.23 -14.18 -2.32
C GLY A 21 -20.72 -14.13 -2.16
N GLY A 22 -19.96 -14.69 -3.11
CA GLY A 22 -18.50 -14.63 -3.14
C GLY A 22 -17.98 -13.19 -3.25
N TRP A 23 -18.54 -12.40 -4.16
CA TRP A 23 -18.17 -10.99 -4.35
C TRP A 23 -18.47 -10.12 -3.10
N GLN A 24 -19.60 -10.38 -2.44
CA GLN A 24 -19.98 -9.68 -1.22
C GLN A 24 -19.05 -10.04 -0.05
N TYR A 25 -18.70 -11.32 0.07
CA TYR A 25 -17.80 -11.82 1.13
C TYR A 25 -16.39 -11.24 1.02
N GLU A 26 -15.84 -11.18 -0.20
CA GLU A 26 -14.53 -10.56 -0.44
C GLU A 26 -14.49 -9.08 -0.05
N ARG A 27 -15.57 -8.32 -0.29
CA ARG A 27 -15.65 -6.91 0.13
C ARG A 27 -15.62 -6.74 1.65
N VAL A 28 -16.36 -7.57 2.38
CA VAL A 28 -16.43 -7.48 3.85
C VAL A 28 -15.09 -7.86 4.48
N VAL A 29 -14.48 -8.96 4.02
CA VAL A 29 -13.18 -9.41 4.53
C VAL A 29 -12.07 -8.43 4.16
N SER A 30 -12.07 -7.90 2.94
CA SER A 30 -11.06 -6.94 2.50
C SER A 30 -11.19 -5.59 3.21
N GLY A 31 -12.40 -5.16 3.57
CA GLY A 31 -12.60 -3.94 4.35
C GLY A 31 -11.96 -3.99 5.74
N GLY A 32 -12.04 -5.14 6.42
CA GLY A 32 -11.35 -5.36 7.69
C GLY A 32 -9.83 -5.27 7.53
N LYS A 33 -9.28 -5.92 6.51
CA LYS A 33 -7.84 -5.83 6.20
C LYS A 33 -7.43 -4.38 5.90
N GLU A 34 -8.25 -3.60 5.19
CA GLU A 34 -7.94 -2.21 4.82
C GLU A 34 -7.72 -1.33 6.06
N SER A 35 -8.61 -1.44 7.03
CA SER A 35 -8.49 -0.71 8.28
C SER A 35 -7.20 -1.05 9.05
N THR A 36 -6.78 -2.32 9.04
CA THR A 36 -5.56 -2.77 9.72
C THR A 36 -4.30 -2.22 9.06
N LEU A 37 -4.20 -2.29 7.73
CA LEU A 37 -3.03 -1.74 7.02
C LEU A 37 -2.93 -0.22 7.19
N ARG A 38 -4.07 0.48 7.08
CA ARG A 38 -4.11 1.92 7.30
C ARG A 38 -3.70 2.27 8.73
N ALA A 39 -4.17 1.51 9.73
CA ALA A 39 -3.77 1.71 11.12
C ALA A 39 -2.26 1.52 11.32
N ALA A 40 -1.66 0.51 10.68
CA ALA A 40 -0.21 0.27 10.72
C ALA A 40 0.58 1.46 10.13
N ALA A 41 0.16 1.98 8.97
CA ALA A 41 0.78 3.16 8.36
C ALA A 41 0.65 4.42 9.24
N ILE A 42 -0.51 4.61 9.87
CA ILE A 42 -0.74 5.72 10.82
C ILE A 42 0.14 5.56 12.06
N GLN A 43 0.28 4.36 12.61
CA GLN A 43 1.13 4.09 13.77
C GLN A 43 2.60 4.40 13.47
N LEU A 44 3.11 3.95 12.31
CA LEU A 44 4.44 4.32 11.81
C LEU A 44 4.62 5.84 11.74
N LYS A 45 3.67 6.53 11.10
CA LYS A 45 3.74 7.99 10.93
C LYS A 45 3.73 8.73 12.28
N ARG A 46 2.89 8.31 13.22
CA ARG A 46 2.82 8.90 14.57
C ARG A 46 4.14 8.74 15.31
N GLU A 47 4.77 7.58 15.20
CA GLU A 47 6.05 7.34 15.85
C GLU A 47 7.18 8.17 15.21
N VAL A 48 7.20 8.28 13.88
CA VAL A 48 8.11 9.18 13.15
C VAL A 48 7.93 10.63 13.62
N ASP A 49 6.69 11.12 13.74
CA ASP A 49 6.39 12.47 14.22
C ASP A 49 6.87 12.69 15.65
N ARG A 50 6.64 11.71 16.52
CA ARG A 50 7.12 11.73 17.91
C ARG A 50 8.65 11.82 17.95
N ARG A 51 9.35 11.03 17.14
CA ARG A 51 10.82 11.00 17.06
C ARG A 51 11.40 12.26 16.44
N ALA A 52 10.70 12.86 15.47
CA ALA A 52 11.06 14.17 14.91
C ALA A 52 11.09 15.27 15.99
N ALA A 53 10.19 15.21 16.98
CA ALA A 53 10.15 16.15 18.10
C ALA A 53 11.23 15.91 19.18
N MET A 54 11.85 14.73 19.23
CA MET A 54 12.83 14.37 20.26
C MET A 54 14.24 14.88 19.95
N VAL A 55 14.90 15.53 20.90
CA VAL A 55 16.26 16.09 20.72
C VAL A 55 17.29 15.01 20.34
N GLU A 56 17.26 13.86 21.03
CA GLU A 56 18.24 12.78 20.88
C GLU A 56 18.14 12.00 19.55
N THR A 57 17.11 12.22 18.74
CA THR A 57 16.97 11.50 17.47
C THR A 57 17.84 12.13 16.39
N ALA A 58 18.66 11.31 15.73
CA ALA A 58 19.42 11.74 14.56
C ALA A 58 18.48 12.09 13.39
N LYS A 59 18.47 13.37 13.00
CA LYS A 59 17.55 13.91 12.00
C LYS A 59 18.24 14.32 10.70
N SER A 60 17.48 14.28 9.61
CA SER A 60 17.81 14.94 8.35
C SER A 60 17.88 16.47 8.54
N PRO A 61 18.45 17.21 7.57
CA PRO A 61 18.41 18.67 7.58
C PRO A 61 16.98 19.23 7.73
N GLU A 62 15.97 18.51 7.25
CA GLU A 62 14.56 18.87 7.29
C GLU A 62 13.89 18.53 8.63
N GLY A 63 14.63 17.96 9.59
CA GLY A 63 14.16 17.71 10.95
C GLY A 63 13.48 16.35 11.16
N TRP A 64 13.50 15.46 10.16
CA TRP A 64 12.89 14.13 10.26
C TRP A 64 13.92 13.05 10.62
N PRO A 65 13.54 11.96 11.32
CA PRO A 65 14.47 10.88 11.62
C PRO A 65 15.17 10.33 10.37
N LYS A 66 16.49 10.14 10.41
CA LYS A 66 17.24 9.62 9.24
C LYS A 66 16.91 8.16 8.91
N LYS A 67 16.46 7.41 9.90
CA LYS A 67 16.09 5.99 9.81
C LYS A 67 14.89 5.74 10.71
N ILE A 68 14.20 4.63 10.48
CA ILE A 68 13.16 4.13 11.38
C ILE A 68 13.68 2.84 11.99
N ASP A 69 13.67 2.78 13.32
CA ASP A 69 14.13 1.62 14.07
C ASP A 69 12.92 0.78 14.52
N PRO A 70 12.88 -0.54 14.26
CA PRO A 70 11.84 -1.42 14.76
C PRO A 70 11.66 -1.35 16.28
N GLU A 71 12.73 -1.13 17.05
CA GLU A 71 12.70 -1.11 18.52
C GLU A 71 11.83 0.02 19.08
N TRP A 72 11.55 1.05 18.26
CA TRP A 72 10.64 2.13 18.64
C TRP A 72 9.21 1.68 18.92
N PHE A 73 8.86 0.49 18.42
CA PHE A 73 7.55 -0.13 18.53
C PHE A 73 7.52 -1.29 19.51
N GLY A 74 8.62 -1.56 20.23
CA GLY A 74 8.75 -2.72 21.11
C GLY A 74 8.78 -4.03 20.31
N ASP A 75 8.08 -5.06 20.81
CA ASP A 75 8.12 -6.41 20.24
C ASP A 75 7.23 -6.59 19.00
N ASP A 76 6.34 -5.64 18.70
CA ASP A 76 5.35 -5.74 17.62
C ASP A 76 5.37 -4.52 16.68
N PRO A 77 6.40 -4.41 15.81
CA PRO A 77 6.46 -3.35 14.81
C PRO A 77 5.31 -3.49 13.80
N PRO A 78 4.67 -2.38 13.37
CA PRO A 78 3.53 -2.42 12.47
C PRO A 78 3.83 -3.16 11.16
N ARG A 79 3.06 -4.19 10.80
CA ARG A 79 3.26 -4.97 9.57
C ARG A 79 2.19 -4.73 8.52
N ASN A 80 2.58 -4.91 7.25
CA ASN A 80 1.65 -4.84 6.15
C ASN A 80 0.95 -6.19 5.94
N THR A 81 -0.27 -6.29 6.47
CA THR A 81 -1.08 -7.51 6.41
C THR A 81 -1.65 -7.84 5.02
N TRP A 82 -1.45 -6.98 4.03
CA TRP A 82 -1.96 -7.17 2.66
C TRP A 82 -0.96 -7.86 1.75
N ILE A 83 0.32 -7.88 2.14
CA ILE A 83 1.39 -8.47 1.36
C ILE A 83 1.86 -9.72 2.10
N GLU A 84 1.84 -10.84 1.39
CA GLU A 84 2.31 -12.12 1.93
C GLU A 84 3.82 -12.31 1.69
N GLY A 85 4.42 -13.14 2.53
CA GLY A 85 5.83 -13.54 2.45
C GLY A 85 6.79 -12.69 3.30
N THR A 86 8.01 -13.20 3.48
CA THR A 86 9.07 -12.49 4.20
C THR A 86 9.67 -11.42 3.31
N ARG A 87 9.51 -10.15 3.70
CA ARG A 87 9.97 -8.97 2.95
C ARG A 87 10.67 -8.00 3.88
N PRO A 88 11.54 -7.11 3.35
CA PRO A 88 12.04 -5.99 4.14
C PRO A 88 10.88 -5.20 4.73
N TRP A 89 11.01 -4.79 5.97
CA TRP A 89 9.92 -4.10 6.66
C TRP A 89 9.71 -2.69 6.10
N ILE A 90 10.78 -1.91 6.02
CA ILE A 90 10.71 -0.53 5.56
C ILE A 90 11.89 -0.19 4.66
N GLU A 91 11.60 0.47 3.55
CA GLU A 91 12.58 1.08 2.67
C GLU A 91 12.71 2.55 3.03
N ILE A 92 13.96 3.02 3.15
CA ILE A 92 14.26 4.43 3.33
C ILE A 92 14.57 5.02 1.95
N ALA A 93 13.89 6.11 1.59
CA ALA A 93 14.07 6.77 0.31
C ALA A 93 15.55 7.11 0.06
N SER A 94 16.06 6.68 -1.09
CA SER A 94 17.40 7.00 -1.55
C SER A 94 17.53 8.49 -1.89
N ALA A 95 18.76 8.97 -2.07
CA ALA A 95 19.05 10.38 -2.34
C ALA A 95 18.29 10.94 -3.56
N ASP A 96 18.12 10.13 -4.61
CA ASP A 96 17.39 10.43 -5.83
C ASP A 96 15.86 10.33 -5.70
N GLN A 97 15.36 9.96 -4.52
CA GLN A 97 13.95 9.84 -4.18
C GLN A 97 13.49 10.86 -3.13
N LEU A 98 14.41 11.62 -2.53
CA LEU A 98 14.09 12.55 -1.43
C LEU A 98 13.06 13.63 -1.81
N TYR A 99 12.98 14.01 -3.08
CA TYR A 99 11.97 14.97 -3.55
C TYR A 99 10.59 14.34 -3.80
N LEU A 100 10.46 13.01 -3.71
CA LEU A 100 9.21 12.30 -3.96
C LEU A 100 8.28 12.33 -2.75
N GLN A 101 6.98 12.41 -3.02
CA GLN A 101 5.94 12.29 -2.00
C GLN A 101 5.51 10.82 -1.78
N ASP A 102 5.74 9.98 -2.79
CA ASP A 102 5.35 8.58 -2.85
C ASP A 102 6.48 7.75 -3.51
N PRO A 103 6.65 6.47 -3.15
CA PRO A 103 7.63 5.61 -3.80
C PRO A 103 7.34 5.46 -5.30
N VAL A 104 8.40 5.22 -6.08
CA VAL A 104 8.29 4.92 -7.52
C VAL A 104 7.48 3.64 -7.74
N VAL A 105 7.76 2.62 -6.93
CA VAL A 105 7.04 1.34 -6.96
C VAL A 105 6.07 1.31 -5.79
N ARG A 106 4.77 1.36 -6.11
CA ARG A 106 3.66 1.51 -5.15
C ARG A 106 2.94 0.20 -4.84
N ALA A 107 3.03 -0.74 -5.78
CA ALA A 107 2.42 -2.04 -5.68
C ALA A 107 3.47 -3.15 -5.67
N VAL A 108 3.12 -4.27 -5.05
CA VAL A 108 3.99 -5.42 -4.87
C VAL A 108 3.29 -6.65 -5.43
N ASP A 109 4.00 -7.44 -6.22
CA ASP A 109 3.52 -8.74 -6.68
C ASP A 109 4.05 -9.83 -5.73
N SER A 110 3.23 -10.83 -5.40
CA SER A 110 3.65 -11.94 -4.52
C SER A 110 4.67 -12.87 -5.20
N ARG A 111 4.73 -12.87 -6.54
CA ARG A 111 5.62 -13.68 -7.38
C ARG A 111 6.87 -12.92 -7.80
N VAL A 112 6.80 -11.59 -7.86
CA VAL A 112 7.88 -10.72 -8.33
C VAL A 112 8.08 -9.54 -7.37
N GLY A 113 9.32 -9.29 -6.96
CA GLY A 113 9.64 -8.14 -6.12
C GLY A 113 9.65 -8.45 -4.62
N ALA A 114 10.08 -9.65 -4.21
CA ALA A 114 10.25 -10.04 -2.79
C ALA A 114 11.23 -9.13 -2.01
N ASP A 115 12.06 -8.39 -2.74
CA ASP A 115 12.99 -7.37 -2.25
C ASP A 115 12.32 -6.03 -1.94
N LEU A 116 11.11 -5.78 -2.47
CA LEU A 116 10.37 -4.56 -2.15
C LEU A 116 9.85 -4.61 -0.71
N ALA A 117 10.18 -3.56 0.04
CA ALA A 117 9.74 -3.42 1.41
C ALA A 117 8.24 -3.20 1.54
N GLU A 118 7.66 -3.62 2.66
CA GLU A 118 6.24 -3.44 2.98
C GLU A 118 5.83 -1.95 3.06
N PHE A 119 6.71 -1.13 3.62
CA PHE A 119 6.55 0.30 3.77
C PHE A 119 7.71 1.06 3.11
N TRP A 120 7.47 2.32 2.79
CA TRP A 120 8.46 3.27 2.31
C TRP A 120 8.41 4.52 3.18
N TYR A 121 9.57 5.06 3.51
CA TYR A 121 9.70 6.29 4.30
C TYR A 121 10.69 7.25 3.65
N ASN A 122 10.34 8.54 3.63
CA ASN A 122 11.20 9.59 3.12
C ASN A 122 11.66 10.55 4.22
N PRO A 123 12.96 10.58 4.56
CA PRO A 123 13.50 11.47 5.58
C PRO A 123 13.57 12.95 5.17
N ALA A 124 13.34 13.31 3.91
CA ALA A 124 13.30 14.72 3.50
C ALA A 124 11.94 15.38 3.77
N ASN A 125 10.85 14.61 3.88
CA ASN A 125 9.51 15.16 4.10
C ASN A 125 8.69 14.43 5.17
N GLY A 126 9.23 13.37 5.78
CA GLY A 126 8.55 12.63 6.85
C GLY A 126 7.43 11.71 6.35
N ASN A 127 7.22 11.58 5.04
CA ASN A 127 6.15 10.75 4.51
C ASN A 127 6.43 9.27 4.76
N VAL A 128 5.40 8.57 5.23
CA VAL A 128 5.33 7.11 5.27
C VAL A 128 4.26 6.67 4.29
N ARG A 129 4.57 5.63 3.51
CA ARG A 129 3.64 4.99 2.57
C ARG A 129 3.67 3.48 2.74
N ALA A 130 2.49 2.88 2.80
CA ALA A 130 2.34 1.44 2.67
C ALA A 130 2.24 1.07 1.19
N ARG A 131 2.97 0.03 0.79
CA ARG A 131 2.73 -0.60 -0.52
C ARG A 131 1.48 -1.47 -0.46
N VAL A 132 0.87 -1.72 -1.60
CA VAL A 132 -0.32 -2.59 -1.71
C VAL A 132 -0.02 -3.77 -2.64
N PRO A 133 -0.71 -4.91 -2.51
CA PRO A 133 -0.59 -5.99 -3.49
C PRO A 133 -1.08 -5.51 -4.86
N ALA A 134 -0.47 -6.02 -5.93
CA ALA A 134 -0.98 -5.83 -7.27
C ALA A 134 -2.36 -6.52 -7.42
N GLY A 135 -3.38 -5.74 -7.75
CA GLY A 135 -4.74 -6.22 -8.01
C GLY A 135 -4.92 -6.71 -9.45
N ALA A 136 -6.17 -7.01 -9.83
CA ALA A 136 -6.49 -7.49 -11.17
C ALA A 136 -6.34 -6.41 -12.26
N SER A 137 -6.28 -5.14 -11.85
CA SER A 137 -6.05 -4.00 -12.74
C SER A 137 -5.28 -2.87 -12.05
N ASP A 138 -4.63 -2.02 -12.84
CA ASP A 138 -3.95 -0.81 -12.34
C ASP A 138 -4.92 0.14 -11.63
N ARG A 139 -6.16 0.26 -12.16
CA ARG A 139 -7.18 1.13 -11.56
C ARG A 139 -7.56 0.67 -10.15
N GLU A 140 -7.75 -0.62 -9.97
CA GLU A 140 -8.07 -1.21 -8.67
C GLU A 140 -6.92 -1.02 -7.68
N THR A 141 -5.70 -1.32 -8.13
CA THR A 141 -4.48 -1.19 -7.34
C THR A 141 -4.24 0.27 -6.94
N LEU A 142 -4.45 1.22 -7.85
CA LEU A 142 -4.38 2.66 -7.59
C LEU A 142 -5.42 3.09 -6.54
N ALA A 143 -6.66 2.64 -6.69
CA ALA A 143 -7.72 2.96 -5.75
C ALA A 143 -7.41 2.42 -4.34
N GLN A 144 -6.88 1.20 -4.25
CA GLN A 144 -6.40 0.60 -3.00
C GLN A 144 -5.27 1.43 -2.38
N TYR A 145 -4.25 1.77 -3.18
CA TYR A 145 -3.12 2.58 -2.74
C TYR A 145 -3.56 3.94 -2.19
N ASN A 146 -4.42 4.64 -2.93
CA ASN A 146 -4.94 5.96 -2.54
C ASN A 146 -5.74 5.90 -1.24
N ARG A 147 -6.56 4.86 -1.03
CA ARG A 147 -7.33 4.71 0.21
C ARG A 147 -6.44 4.45 1.42
N VAL A 148 -5.50 3.51 1.30
CA VAL A 148 -4.59 3.15 2.40
C VAL A 148 -3.71 4.34 2.80
N ASN A 149 -3.13 5.01 1.80
CA ASN A 149 -2.18 6.11 2.03
C ASN A 149 -2.84 7.49 2.17
N THR A 150 -4.17 7.58 2.04
CA THR A 150 -4.93 8.84 2.04
C THR A 150 -4.37 9.83 1.00
N THR A 151 -4.09 9.32 -0.20
CA THR A 151 -3.58 10.09 -1.35
C THR A 151 -4.63 10.15 -2.47
N SER A 152 -4.35 10.96 -3.49
CA SER A 152 -5.22 11.15 -4.66
C SER A 152 -4.38 11.13 -5.95
N LEU A 153 -3.59 10.06 -6.12
CA LEU A 153 -2.80 9.87 -7.33
C LEU A 153 -3.71 9.52 -8.51
N ASP A 154 -3.37 10.05 -9.68
CA ASP A 154 -4.07 9.76 -10.93
C ASP A 154 -3.55 8.49 -11.63
N SER A 155 -2.32 8.06 -11.30
CA SER A 155 -1.66 6.90 -11.90
C SER A 155 -0.68 6.21 -10.94
N LEU A 156 -0.55 4.89 -11.07
CA LEU A 156 0.49 4.11 -10.37
C LEU A 156 1.90 4.39 -10.90
N PHE A 157 1.99 4.83 -12.16
CA PHE A 157 3.24 5.03 -12.89
C PHE A 157 3.60 6.50 -13.03
N GLU A 158 2.99 7.39 -12.24
CA GLU A 158 3.31 8.80 -12.31
C GLU A 158 4.80 8.99 -12.03
N ALA A 159 5.55 9.27 -13.11
CA ALA A 159 6.95 9.62 -13.02
C ALA A 159 7.03 10.99 -12.35
N PRO A 160 8.06 11.25 -11.54
CA PRO A 160 8.27 12.60 -11.06
C PRO A 160 8.35 13.57 -12.23
N LYS A 161 7.58 14.67 -12.15
CA LYS A 161 7.30 15.61 -13.26
C LYS A 161 8.52 16.16 -14.01
N TRP A 162 9.73 16.02 -13.49
CA TRP A 162 10.96 16.41 -14.19
C TRP A 162 11.39 15.43 -15.30
N ARG A 163 10.94 14.17 -15.28
CA ARG A 163 11.26 13.18 -16.32
C ARG A 163 10.39 13.32 -17.58
N SER A 164 9.15 13.76 -17.45
CA SER A 164 8.25 14.02 -18.59
C SER A 164 8.66 15.28 -19.37
N ALA A 165 9.30 16.26 -18.73
CA ALA A 165 9.81 17.45 -19.41
C ALA A 165 10.92 17.13 -20.44
N ARG A 166 11.79 16.14 -20.19
CA ARG A 166 12.84 15.73 -21.14
C ARG A 166 12.36 14.87 -22.31
N ALA A 167 11.14 14.31 -22.23
CA ALA A 167 10.62 13.46 -23.29
C ALA A 167 10.03 14.25 -24.47
N ASN A 168 9.71 15.54 -24.26
CA ASN A 168 9.16 16.42 -25.31
C ASN A 168 10.23 17.26 -26.04
N ASP A 169 11.50 17.13 -25.66
CA ASP A 169 12.63 17.85 -26.30
C ASP A 169 13.37 16.97 -27.34
N ARG A 170 12.67 16.01 -27.98
CA ARG A 170 13.22 15.19 -29.07
C ARG A 170 12.29 15.11 -30.25
#